data_AF-D3SZC4-F1
#
_entry.id   AF-D3SZC4-F1
#
_cell.length_a   1.000
_cell.length_b   1.000
_cell.length_c   1.000
_cell.angle_alpha   90.00
_cell.angle_beta   90.00
_cell.angle_gamma   90.00
#
_symmetry.space_group_name_H-M   'P 1'
#
loop_
_entity.id
_entity.type
_entity.pdbx_description
1 polymer ?
#
loop_
_entity_poly.entity_id
_entity_poly.type
_entity_poly.pdbx_seq_one_letter_code
_entity_poly.pdbx_strand_id
1 'polypeptide(L)'
;MYYYADIYMERKNRKGGKFTVRQFFGSGMSTRTQRGGGGGIVGAIRADLDQLHGAWMELVFPRQRGRGHSVMGKWRPETLPQKIAYYAWSAFGTLGLLILYPLTVIGFATRYYAAKLDSTRTRLGIVGVTAIALLVWGTLTVIAHLQLPVEETIAIGAASAVATISTALAAGTSKVGGRPVSVLFAYPFAMTALFLPPVVAALVTPSLEGVVLEPSYDFAAWALDNVLHVGGLNEFLRANYELEGAAYAAMWVGISFPLGWFLGIVVALANLVRPSE
;
A
#
# COMPACT_ATOMS: atom_id res chain seq x y z
N MET A 1 -30.58 -31.55 -1.78
CA MET A 1 -31.98 -31.07 -1.66
C MET A 1 -31.96 -29.57 -1.87
N TYR A 2 -32.36 -29.10 -3.06
CA TYR A 2 -32.33 -27.69 -3.46
C TYR A 2 -33.47 -26.95 -2.76
N TYR A 3 -33.17 -25.86 -2.04
CA TYR A 3 -34.20 -24.92 -1.57
C TYR A 3 -34.07 -23.62 -2.36
N TYR A 4 -35.07 -23.36 -3.19
CA TYR A 4 -35.31 -22.08 -3.86
C TYR A 4 -35.63 -21.02 -2.80
N ALA A 5 -34.92 -19.89 -2.82
CA ALA A 5 -35.31 -18.70 -2.09
C ALA A 5 -35.97 -17.72 -3.07
N ASP A 6 -37.29 -17.63 -3.03
CA ASP A 6 -38.03 -16.62 -3.80
C ASP A 6 -37.87 -15.25 -3.13
N ILE A 7 -37.14 -14.36 -3.80
CA ILE A 7 -37.00 -12.94 -3.41
C ILE A 7 -38.11 -12.16 -4.12
N TYR A 8 -39.18 -11.82 -3.40
CA TYR A 8 -40.18 -10.87 -3.90
C TYR A 8 -39.76 -9.44 -3.55
N MET A 9 -39.44 -8.64 -4.58
CA MET A 9 -39.23 -7.19 -4.47
C MET A 9 -40.57 -6.47 -4.67
N GLU A 10 -41.24 -6.09 -3.59
CA GLU A 10 -42.45 -5.27 -3.68
C GLU A 10 -42.09 -3.78 -3.81
N ARG A 11 -42.43 -3.18 -4.96
CA ARG A 11 -42.22 -1.76 -5.23
C ARG A 11 -43.35 -0.94 -4.59
N LYS A 12 -43.06 -0.13 -3.57
CA LYS A 12 -43.98 0.96 -3.18
C LYS A 12 -43.27 2.30 -3.19
N ASN A 13 -43.83 3.21 -3.99
CA ASN A 13 -43.34 4.55 -4.26
C ASN A 13 -43.95 5.57 -3.29
N ARG A 14 -43.21 6.68 -3.12
CA ARG A 14 -43.52 7.98 -2.51
C ARG A 14 -43.27 8.16 -1.01
N LYS A 15 -42.16 8.88 -0.78
CA LYS A 15 -41.74 9.67 0.40
C LYS A 15 -41.19 8.87 1.60
N GLY A 16 -39.86 8.86 1.72
CA GLY A 16 -39.12 8.39 2.91
C GLY A 16 -38.66 6.93 2.81
N GLY A 17 -37.60 6.66 2.05
CA GLY A 17 -37.13 5.31 1.76
C GLY A 17 -36.52 4.59 2.97
N LYS A 18 -37.31 3.71 3.60
CA LYS A 18 -36.81 2.56 4.38
C LYS A 18 -36.98 1.30 3.54
N PHE A 19 -35.88 0.65 3.17
CA PHE A 19 -35.93 -0.68 2.57
C PHE A 19 -36.03 -1.73 3.67
N THR A 20 -37.08 -2.55 3.62
CA THR A 20 -37.27 -3.67 4.55
C THR A 20 -37.21 -4.94 3.73
N VAL A 21 -36.09 -5.68 3.82
CA VAL A 21 -36.03 -7.04 3.27
C VAL A 21 -36.67 -7.96 4.30
N ARG A 22 -37.84 -8.52 3.98
CA ARG A 22 -38.52 -9.51 4.83
C ARG A 22 -38.13 -10.91 4.38
N GLN A 23 -37.33 -11.61 5.19
CA GLN A 23 -37.17 -13.05 5.08
C GLN A 23 -38.12 -13.71 6.09
N PHE A 24 -39.04 -14.54 5.59
CA PHE A 24 -39.91 -15.36 6.44
C PHE A 24 -39.14 -16.59 6.91
N PHE A 25 -38.74 -16.60 8.18
CA PHE A 25 -38.43 -17.84 8.90
C PHE A 25 -39.47 -17.99 10.02
N GLY A 26 -40.06 -19.17 10.12
CA GLY A 26 -41.05 -19.50 11.14
C GLY A 26 -40.53 -19.21 12.55
N SER A 27 -41.41 -18.63 13.37
CA SER A 27 -41.29 -18.39 14.82
C SER A 27 -40.02 -17.67 15.30
N GLY A 28 -40.13 -16.35 15.48
CA GLY A 28 -39.13 -15.55 16.19
C GLY A 28 -38.88 -14.21 15.50
N MET A 29 -39.66 -13.18 15.87
CA MET A 29 -39.48 -11.83 15.37
C MET A 29 -38.17 -11.24 15.90
N SER A 30 -37.07 -11.45 15.19
CA SER A 30 -35.85 -10.66 15.38
C SER A 30 -35.79 -9.61 14.28
N THR A 31 -36.29 -8.41 14.61
CA THR A 31 -36.14 -7.21 13.79
C THR A 31 -34.67 -6.81 13.82
N ARG A 32 -33.82 -7.48 13.04
CA ARG A 32 -32.44 -7.02 12.83
C ARG A 32 -32.51 -5.78 11.95
N THR A 33 -32.68 -4.64 12.59
CA THR A 33 -32.51 -3.34 11.96
C THR A 33 -31.05 -3.26 11.55
N GLN A 34 -30.73 -3.60 10.31
CA GLN A 34 -29.49 -3.10 9.70
C GLN A 34 -29.60 -1.58 9.74
N ARG A 35 -28.87 -0.95 10.67
CA ARG A 35 -28.60 0.47 10.64
C ARG A 35 -27.76 0.74 9.38
N GLY A 36 -28.42 0.86 8.24
CA GLY A 36 -27.89 1.64 7.14
C GLY A 36 -27.77 3.08 7.60
N GLY A 37 -26.58 3.67 7.46
CA GLY A 37 -26.33 5.11 7.56
C GLY A 37 -26.59 5.74 8.93
N GLY A 38 -25.57 5.83 9.79
CA GLY A 38 -25.73 6.42 11.13
C GLY A 38 -24.44 6.98 11.70
N GLY A 39 -23.76 7.83 10.94
CA GLY A 39 -22.57 8.56 11.36
C GLY A 39 -21.79 8.93 10.11
N GLY A 40 -21.72 10.23 9.79
CA GLY A 40 -20.94 10.72 8.65
C GLY A 40 -19.45 10.42 8.79
N ILE A 41 -18.59 11.24 8.17
CA ILE A 41 -17.13 11.08 8.21
C ILE A 41 -16.62 10.78 9.63
N VAL A 42 -17.10 11.51 10.65
CA VAL A 42 -16.73 11.30 12.06
C VAL A 42 -17.05 9.90 12.57
N GLY A 43 -18.19 9.32 12.20
CA GLY A 43 -18.56 7.95 12.60
C GLY A 43 -17.65 6.90 11.96
N ALA A 44 -17.27 7.15 10.70
CA ALA A 44 -16.34 6.29 9.97
C ALA A 44 -14.92 6.37 10.56
N ILE A 45 -14.44 7.58 10.91
CA ILE A 45 -13.15 7.78 11.61
C ILE A 45 -13.16 7.06 12.95
N ARG A 46 -14.23 7.21 13.75
CA ARG A 46 -14.34 6.55 15.05
C ARG A 46 -14.26 5.03 14.92
N ALA A 47 -14.98 4.45 13.95
CA ALA A 47 -14.94 3.02 13.69
C ALA A 47 -13.52 2.54 13.32
N ASP A 48 -12.78 3.32 12.52
CA ASP A 48 -11.40 3.00 12.16
C ASP A 48 -10.46 3.04 13.36
N LEU A 49 -10.58 4.07 14.21
CA LEU A 49 -9.79 4.22 15.43
C LEU A 49 -10.07 3.08 16.41
N ASP A 50 -11.34 2.70 16.60
CA ASP A 50 -11.73 1.59 17.46
C ASP A 50 -11.13 0.26 16.96
N GLN A 51 -11.10 0.06 15.63
CA GLN A 51 -10.53 -1.14 15.01
C GLN A 51 -9.00 -1.17 15.13
N LEU A 52 -8.32 -0.04 14.90
CA LEU A 52 -6.87 0.09 15.07
C LEU A 52 -6.45 -0.11 16.53
N HIS A 53 -7.15 0.55 17.46
CA HIS A 53 -6.88 0.40 18.88
C HIS A 53 -7.13 -1.04 19.34
N GLY A 54 -8.22 -1.67 18.88
CA GLY A 54 -8.49 -3.07 19.14
C GLY A 54 -7.38 -4.00 18.61
N ALA A 55 -6.84 -3.72 17.41
CA ALA A 55 -5.74 -4.47 16.84
C ALA A 55 -4.43 -4.30 17.64
N TRP A 56 -4.14 -3.07 18.09
CA TRP A 56 -3.01 -2.79 18.98
C TRP A 56 -3.12 -3.53 20.31
N MET A 57 -4.30 -3.46 20.95
CA MET A 57 -4.54 -4.14 22.20
C MET A 57 -4.42 -5.66 22.06
N GLU A 58 -4.77 -6.21 20.89
CA GLU A 58 -4.68 -7.64 20.62
C GLU A 58 -3.26 -8.18 20.43
N LEU A 59 -2.25 -7.32 20.26
CA LEU A 59 -0.85 -7.74 20.23
C LEU A 59 -0.40 -8.37 21.57
N VAL A 60 -0.97 -7.88 22.68
CA VAL A 60 -0.61 -8.32 24.04
C VAL A 60 -1.78 -9.01 24.74
N PHE A 61 -3.01 -8.51 24.54
CA PHE A 61 -4.20 -9.02 25.22
C PHE A 61 -5.17 -9.65 24.23
N PRO A 62 -5.47 -10.96 24.31
CA PRO A 62 -6.29 -11.62 23.30
C PRO A 62 -7.73 -11.08 23.27
N ARG A 63 -8.42 -11.25 22.14
CA ARG A 63 -9.86 -10.93 21.97
C ARG A 63 -10.23 -9.46 22.22
N GLN A 64 -9.43 -8.54 21.70
CA GLN A 64 -9.71 -7.10 21.79
C GLN A 64 -10.36 -6.55 20.51
N ARG A 65 -10.15 -7.20 19.36
CA ARG A 65 -10.89 -6.92 18.11
C ARG A 65 -12.30 -7.51 18.19
N GLY A 66 -13.30 -6.68 17.91
CA GLY A 66 -14.72 -7.06 17.93
C GLY A 66 -15.18 -7.94 16.76
N ARG A 67 -14.37 -8.91 16.30
CA ARG A 67 -14.76 -9.79 15.19
C ARG A 67 -15.86 -10.74 15.65
N GLY A 68 -17.01 -10.67 14.99
CA GLY A 68 -18.31 -11.20 15.40
C GLY A 68 -18.50 -12.72 15.49
N HIS A 69 -17.43 -13.49 15.76
CA HIS A 69 -17.51 -14.95 15.91
C HIS A 69 -16.90 -15.48 17.23
N SER A 70 -16.55 -14.61 18.17
CA SER A 70 -16.18 -15.07 19.51
C SER A 70 -17.43 -15.22 20.37
N VAL A 71 -17.78 -16.46 20.70
CA VAL A 71 -18.76 -16.79 21.75
C VAL A 71 -18.31 -16.34 23.14
N MET A 72 -17.02 -16.00 23.30
CA MET A 72 -16.48 -15.41 24.52
C MET A 72 -16.37 -13.89 24.40
N GLY A 73 -16.73 -13.19 25.48
CA GLY A 73 -16.59 -11.74 25.57
C GLY A 73 -15.13 -11.26 25.51
N LYS A 74 -14.94 -9.94 25.39
CA LYS A 74 -13.62 -9.30 25.40
C LYS A 74 -12.87 -9.68 26.68
N TRP A 75 -11.57 -9.96 26.55
CA TRP A 75 -10.71 -10.21 27.71
C TRP A 75 -10.65 -8.96 28.60
N ARG A 76 -10.69 -9.17 29.93
CA ARG A 76 -10.61 -8.11 30.94
C ARG A 76 -9.54 -8.45 31.97
N PRO A 77 -8.80 -7.46 32.48
CA PRO A 77 -7.82 -7.69 33.53
C PRO A 77 -8.51 -7.98 34.87
N GLU A 78 -8.09 -9.04 35.55
CA GLU A 78 -8.66 -9.47 36.83
C GLU A 78 -7.79 -9.02 38.01
N THR A 79 -6.47 -9.06 37.83
CA THR A 79 -5.50 -8.70 38.87
C THR A 79 -4.99 -7.26 38.74
N LEU A 80 -4.48 -6.70 39.83
CA LEU A 80 -3.93 -5.33 39.84
C LEU A 80 -2.76 -5.16 38.85
N PRO A 81 -1.76 -6.07 38.78
CA PRO A 81 -0.70 -5.98 37.78
C PRO A 81 -1.23 -6.01 36.34
N GLN A 82 -2.23 -6.86 36.06
CA GLN A 82 -2.85 -6.93 34.73
C GLN A 82 -3.56 -5.62 34.36
N LYS A 83 -4.22 -4.97 35.33
CA LYS A 83 -4.87 -3.67 35.10
C LYS A 83 -3.84 -2.60 34.72
N ILE A 84 -2.72 -2.53 35.44
CA ILE A 84 -1.63 -1.59 35.14
C ILE A 84 -1.09 -1.84 33.73
N ALA A 85 -0.74 -3.09 33.40
CA ALA A 85 -0.23 -3.45 32.08
C ALA A 85 -1.24 -3.12 30.96
N TYR A 86 -2.53 -3.41 31.19
CA TYR A 86 -3.60 -3.14 30.24
C TYR A 86 -3.75 -1.65 29.94
N TYR A 87 -3.83 -0.81 30.98
CA TYR A 87 -4.00 0.63 30.79
C TYR A 87 -2.73 1.30 30.27
N ALA A 88 -1.54 0.86 30.70
CA ALA A 88 -0.28 1.35 30.13
C ALA A 88 -0.20 1.04 28.63
N TRP A 89 -0.47 -0.21 28.23
CA TRP A 89 -0.47 -0.61 26.82
C TRP A 89 -1.54 0.13 26.00
N SER A 90 -2.73 0.36 26.57
CA SER A 90 -3.79 1.15 25.96
C SER A 90 -3.38 2.62 25.78
N ALA A 91 -2.72 3.22 26.76
CA ALA A 91 -2.20 4.58 26.66
C ALA A 91 -1.17 4.70 25.52
N PHE A 92 -0.21 3.76 25.45
CA PHE A 92 0.74 3.69 24.33
C PHE A 92 0.04 3.50 22.98
N GLY A 93 -0.96 2.62 22.91
CA GLY A 93 -1.75 2.43 21.69
C GLY A 93 -2.47 3.69 21.25
N THR A 94 -3.05 4.42 22.20
CA THR A 94 -3.77 5.67 21.93
C THR A 94 -2.84 6.74 21.37
N LEU A 95 -1.63 6.88 21.94
CA LEU A 95 -0.60 7.76 21.37
C LEU A 95 -0.12 7.27 20.01
N GLY A 96 0.06 5.96 19.84
CA GLY A 96 0.42 5.35 18.56
C GLY A 96 -0.59 5.60 17.45
N LEU A 97 -1.89 5.80 17.77
CA LEU A 97 -2.90 6.15 16.78
C LEU A 97 -2.64 7.49 16.09
N LEU A 98 -1.92 8.42 16.72
CA LEU A 98 -1.53 9.68 16.10
C LEU A 98 -0.65 9.46 14.85
N ILE A 99 0.06 8.34 14.80
CA ILE A 99 0.90 7.93 13.66
C ILE A 99 0.16 6.89 12.80
N LEU A 100 -0.42 5.86 13.42
CA LEU A 100 -1.07 4.76 12.70
C LEU A 100 -2.29 5.21 11.90
N TYR A 101 -3.07 6.18 12.40
CA TYR A 101 -4.26 6.63 11.69
C TYR A 101 -3.91 7.39 10.40
N PRO A 102 -3.03 8.41 10.39
CA PRO A 102 -2.56 9.02 9.13
C PRO A 102 -1.97 8.01 8.15
N LEU A 103 -1.17 7.04 8.62
CA LEU A 103 -0.63 5.97 7.78
C LEU A 103 -1.73 5.09 7.18
N THR A 104 -2.79 4.80 7.94
CA THR A 104 -3.96 4.06 7.44
C THR A 104 -4.69 4.86 6.36
N VAL A 105 -4.82 6.18 6.53
CA VAL A 105 -5.43 7.08 5.53
C VAL A 105 -4.60 7.09 4.24
N ILE A 106 -3.27 7.16 4.34
CA ILE A 106 -2.36 6.99 3.19
C ILE A 106 -2.60 5.63 2.54
N GLY A 107 -2.69 4.56 3.32
CA GLY A 107 -3.02 3.22 2.83
C GLY A 107 -4.36 3.16 2.09
N PHE A 108 -5.39 3.85 2.56
CA PHE A 108 -6.68 3.95 1.87
C PHE A 108 -6.55 4.69 0.54
N ALA A 109 -5.80 5.79 0.49
CA ALA A 109 -5.56 6.54 -0.74
C ALA A 109 -4.77 5.69 -1.75
N THR A 110 -3.67 5.07 -1.32
CA THR A 110 -2.86 4.17 -2.16
C THR A 110 -3.70 3.02 -2.70
N ARG A 111 -4.51 2.38 -1.84
CA ARG A 111 -5.43 1.31 -2.26
C ARG A 111 -6.46 1.79 -3.28
N TYR A 112 -7.02 2.99 -3.09
CA TYR A 112 -8.00 3.56 -4.02
C TYR A 112 -7.40 3.78 -5.41
N TYR A 113 -6.21 4.37 -5.50
CA TYR A 113 -5.52 4.55 -6.77
C TYR A 113 -5.06 3.23 -7.37
N ALA A 114 -4.55 2.31 -6.55
CA ALA A 114 -4.17 0.98 -6.98
C ALA A 114 -5.36 0.20 -7.54
N ALA A 115 -6.54 0.23 -6.90
CA ALA A 115 -7.74 -0.43 -7.40
C ALA A 115 -8.23 0.16 -8.74
N LYS A 116 -8.08 1.48 -8.92
CA LYS A 116 -8.41 2.13 -10.20
C LYS A 116 -7.49 1.70 -11.33
N LEU A 117 -6.19 1.56 -11.04
CA LEU A 117 -5.20 1.01 -11.97
C LEU A 117 -5.41 -0.50 -12.18
N ASP A 118 -5.83 -1.22 -11.14
CA ASP A 118 -6.08 -2.65 -11.20
C ASP A 118 -7.26 -2.96 -12.11
N SER A 119 -8.32 -2.13 -12.13
CA SER A 119 -9.42 -2.26 -13.11
C SER A 119 -8.94 -2.18 -14.57
N THR A 120 -7.92 -1.37 -14.87
CA THR A 120 -7.31 -1.31 -16.20
C THR A 120 -6.54 -2.61 -16.45
N ARG A 121 -5.80 -3.08 -15.45
CA ARG A 121 -5.01 -4.29 -15.50
C ARG A 121 -5.84 -5.58 -15.55
N THR A 122 -7.02 -5.66 -14.94
CA THR A 122 -7.94 -6.80 -15.08
C THR A 122 -8.43 -6.94 -16.52
N ARG A 123 -8.55 -5.81 -17.24
CA ARG A 123 -8.98 -5.77 -18.64
C ARG A 123 -7.84 -6.06 -19.61
N LEU A 124 -6.64 -5.56 -19.31
CA LEU A 124 -5.46 -5.65 -20.18
C LEU A 124 -4.59 -6.90 -19.92
N GLY A 125 -4.68 -7.49 -18.73
CA GLY A 125 -3.78 -8.53 -18.27
C GLY A 125 -2.34 -8.05 -18.06
N ILE A 126 -1.46 -8.98 -17.69
CA ILE A 126 -0.02 -8.70 -17.52
C ILE A 126 0.57 -8.19 -18.84
N VAL A 127 0.25 -8.85 -19.95
CA VAL A 127 0.74 -8.49 -21.29
C VAL A 127 0.38 -7.06 -21.65
N GLY A 128 -0.88 -6.65 -21.47
CA GLY A 128 -1.29 -5.30 -21.85
C GLY A 128 -0.68 -4.22 -20.95
N VAL A 129 -0.51 -4.46 -19.65
CA VAL A 129 0.19 -3.49 -18.77
C VAL A 129 1.67 -3.39 -19.12
N THR A 130 2.34 -4.52 -19.37
CA THR A 130 3.74 -4.51 -19.82
C THR A 130 3.89 -3.84 -21.18
N ALA A 131 2.95 -4.03 -22.11
CA ALA A 131 2.94 -3.37 -23.40
C ALA A 131 2.77 -1.85 -23.26
N ILE A 132 1.89 -1.37 -22.36
CA ILE A 132 1.77 0.07 -22.08
C ILE A 132 3.07 0.61 -21.49
N ALA A 133 3.69 -0.08 -20.53
CA ALA A 133 4.96 0.35 -19.98
C ALA A 133 6.06 0.43 -21.06
N LEU A 134 6.14 -0.59 -21.92
CA LEU A 134 7.04 -0.61 -23.06
C LEU A 134 6.78 0.57 -24.01
N LEU A 135 5.52 0.91 -24.27
CA LEU A 135 5.16 2.05 -25.11
C LEU A 135 5.53 3.38 -24.45
N VAL A 136 5.19 3.59 -23.19
CA VAL A 136 5.47 4.83 -22.45
C VAL A 136 6.98 5.06 -22.34
N TRP A 137 7.72 4.06 -21.85
CA TRP A 137 9.17 4.18 -21.64
C TRP A 137 9.96 4.04 -22.94
N GLY A 138 9.46 3.27 -23.91
CA GLY A 138 10.01 3.21 -25.26
C GLY A 138 9.88 4.56 -25.97
N THR A 139 8.73 5.23 -25.84
CA THR A 139 8.55 6.59 -26.38
C THR A 139 9.51 7.57 -25.72
N LEU A 140 9.72 7.49 -24.40
CA LEU A 140 10.72 8.31 -23.71
C LEU A 140 12.13 8.07 -24.29
N THR A 141 12.51 6.81 -24.49
CA THR A 141 13.81 6.46 -25.12
C THR A 141 13.93 7.02 -26.54
N VAL A 142 12.85 6.98 -27.33
CA VAL A 142 12.85 7.56 -28.68
C VAL A 142 13.00 9.09 -28.63
N ILE A 143 12.28 9.76 -27.72
CA ILE A 143 12.43 11.22 -27.53
C ILE A 143 13.87 11.55 -27.13
N ALA A 144 14.46 10.79 -26.21
CA ALA A 144 15.85 10.94 -25.81
C ALA A 144 16.80 10.77 -27.00
N HIS A 145 16.59 9.75 -27.84
CA HIS A 145 17.41 9.52 -29.04
C HIS A 145 17.41 10.70 -30.02
N LEU A 146 16.31 11.46 -30.08
CA LEU A 146 16.17 12.62 -30.96
C LEU A 146 16.80 13.90 -30.38
N GLN A 147 17.06 13.94 -29.08
CA GLN A 147 17.47 15.16 -28.37
C GLN A 147 18.86 15.05 -27.73
N LEU A 148 19.34 13.84 -27.46
CA LEU A 148 20.53 13.58 -26.66
C LEU A 148 21.57 12.77 -27.45
N PRO A 149 22.86 12.84 -27.05
CA PRO A 149 23.89 11.93 -27.51
C PRO A 149 23.53 10.44 -27.36
N VAL A 150 24.21 9.59 -28.12
CA VAL A 150 23.93 8.15 -28.18
C VAL A 150 24.19 7.49 -26.82
N GLU A 151 25.24 7.88 -26.12
CA GLU A 151 25.64 7.35 -24.82
C GLU A 151 24.56 7.58 -23.76
N GLU A 152 24.00 8.80 -23.72
CA GLU A 152 22.92 9.18 -22.81
C GLU A 152 21.62 8.46 -23.15
N THR A 153 21.34 8.32 -24.45
CA THR A 153 20.20 7.56 -24.96
C THR A 153 20.27 6.09 -24.54
N ILE A 154 21.46 5.47 -24.61
CA ILE A 154 21.67 4.08 -24.17
C ILE A 154 21.37 3.95 -22.68
N ALA A 155 21.78 4.91 -21.84
CA ALA A 155 21.50 4.89 -20.41
C ALA A 155 19.99 4.95 -20.13
N ILE A 156 19.27 5.89 -20.76
CA ILE A 156 17.80 6.00 -20.64
C ILE A 156 17.10 4.75 -21.17
N GLY A 157 17.57 4.19 -22.28
CA GLY A 157 17.05 2.96 -22.87
C GLY A 157 17.23 1.76 -21.93
N ALA A 158 18.40 1.61 -21.31
CA ALA A 158 18.65 0.57 -20.31
C ALA A 158 17.74 0.72 -19.09
N ALA A 159 17.57 1.95 -18.57
CA ALA A 159 16.66 2.23 -17.47
C ALA A 159 15.19 1.91 -17.81
N SER A 160 14.76 2.28 -19.02
CA SER A 160 13.44 2.00 -19.57
C SER A 160 13.18 0.49 -19.73
N ALA A 161 14.20 -0.28 -20.12
CA ALA A 161 14.11 -1.74 -20.18
C ALA A 161 13.93 -2.34 -18.79
N VAL A 162 14.73 -1.91 -17.80
CA VAL A 162 14.60 -2.35 -16.40
C VAL A 162 13.23 -1.99 -15.84
N ALA A 163 12.70 -0.80 -16.15
CA ALA A 163 11.37 -0.39 -15.72
C ALA A 163 10.25 -1.24 -16.35
N THR A 164 10.40 -1.61 -17.62
CA THR A 164 9.45 -2.49 -18.31
C THR A 164 9.46 -3.90 -17.71
N ILE A 165 10.66 -4.46 -17.46
CA ILE A 165 10.82 -5.76 -16.79
C ILE A 165 10.24 -5.71 -15.37
N SER A 166 10.54 -4.64 -14.62
CA SER A 166 10.02 -4.44 -13.26
C SER A 166 8.49 -4.33 -13.27
N THR A 167 7.90 -3.65 -14.26
CA THR A 167 6.45 -3.62 -14.44
C THR A 167 5.88 -5.03 -14.65
N ALA A 168 6.51 -5.84 -15.51
CA ALA A 168 6.10 -7.21 -15.75
C ALA A 168 6.19 -8.07 -14.47
N LEU A 169 7.26 -7.91 -13.69
CA LEU A 169 7.45 -8.61 -12.41
C LEU A 169 6.43 -8.16 -11.35
N ALA A 170 6.18 -6.86 -11.24
CA ALA A 170 5.16 -6.30 -10.36
C ALA A 170 3.78 -6.85 -10.71
N ALA A 171 3.47 -6.91 -12.00
CA ALA A 171 2.24 -7.51 -12.50
C ALA A 171 2.20 -9.02 -12.23
N GLY A 172 3.25 -9.79 -12.55
CA GLY A 172 3.30 -11.22 -12.28
C GLY A 172 3.04 -11.56 -10.80
N THR A 173 3.77 -10.90 -9.90
CA THR A 173 3.72 -11.15 -8.44
C THR A 173 2.39 -10.75 -7.81
N SER A 174 1.78 -9.66 -8.25
CA SER A 174 0.45 -9.26 -7.76
C SER A 174 -0.67 -10.22 -8.19
N LYS A 175 -0.53 -10.94 -9.31
CA LYS A 175 -1.51 -11.95 -9.76
C LYS A 175 -1.58 -13.16 -8.81
N VAL A 176 -0.50 -13.47 -8.10
CA VAL A 176 -0.43 -14.58 -7.14
C VAL A 176 -1.36 -14.35 -5.94
N GLY A 177 -1.86 -13.12 -5.73
CA GLY A 177 -2.97 -12.81 -4.81
C GLY A 177 -2.61 -12.81 -3.32
N GLY A 178 -1.37 -13.16 -2.97
CA GLY A 178 -0.90 -13.17 -1.58
C GLY A 178 -0.58 -11.76 -1.07
N ARG A 179 -1.12 -11.40 0.11
CA ARG A 179 -0.70 -10.21 0.87
C ARG A 179 0.82 -10.12 1.04
N PRO A 180 1.53 -11.17 1.52
CA PRO A 180 2.98 -11.08 1.69
C PRO A 180 3.72 -10.94 0.35
N VAL A 181 3.27 -11.61 -0.71
CA VAL A 181 3.90 -11.52 -2.04
C VAL A 181 3.77 -10.11 -2.61
N SER A 182 2.61 -9.48 -2.42
CA SER A 182 2.39 -8.11 -2.88
C SER A 182 3.30 -7.12 -2.16
N VAL A 183 3.38 -7.22 -0.82
CA VAL A 183 4.24 -6.36 -0.01
C VAL A 183 5.71 -6.58 -0.34
N LEU A 184 6.17 -7.82 -0.39
CA LEU A 184 7.59 -8.15 -0.55
C LEU A 184 8.14 -7.90 -1.96
N PHE A 185 7.31 -8.06 -2.99
CA PHE A 185 7.77 -8.02 -4.38
C PHE A 185 6.99 -7.04 -5.26
N ALA A 186 5.66 -7.10 -5.26
CA ALA A 186 4.88 -6.32 -6.21
C ALA A 186 5.06 -4.80 -6.04
N TYR A 187 4.99 -4.31 -4.81
CA TYR A 187 5.21 -2.88 -4.54
C TYR A 187 6.66 -2.45 -4.83
N PRO A 188 7.72 -3.14 -4.36
CA PRO A 188 9.10 -2.82 -4.75
C PRO A 188 9.34 -2.72 -6.25
N PHE A 189 8.89 -3.71 -7.02
CA PHE A 189 9.06 -3.68 -8.48
C PHE A 189 8.24 -2.57 -9.14
N ALA A 190 7.05 -2.26 -8.61
CA ALA A 190 6.27 -1.12 -9.09
C ALA A 190 7.01 0.20 -8.84
N MET A 191 7.65 0.37 -7.68
CA MET A 191 8.43 1.57 -7.38
C MET A 191 9.67 1.69 -8.28
N THR A 192 10.38 0.59 -8.53
CA THR A 192 11.51 0.58 -9.47
C THR A 192 11.06 0.98 -10.88
N ALA A 193 9.91 0.46 -11.33
CA ALA A 193 9.37 0.80 -12.64
C ALA A 193 8.98 2.27 -12.78
N LEU A 194 8.57 2.93 -11.68
CA LEU A 194 8.15 4.32 -11.68
C LEU A 194 9.33 5.29 -11.59
N PHE A 195 10.31 5.01 -10.74
CA PHE A 195 11.38 5.97 -10.44
C PHE A 195 12.60 5.85 -11.34
N LEU A 196 12.93 4.64 -11.79
CA LEU A 196 14.23 4.44 -12.43
C LEU A 196 14.40 5.22 -13.74
N PRO A 197 13.42 5.24 -14.68
CA PRO A 197 13.61 5.98 -15.93
C PRO A 197 13.75 7.51 -15.74
N PRO A 198 12.91 8.19 -14.95
CA PRO A 198 13.08 9.63 -14.69
C PRO A 198 14.41 9.97 -14.01
N VAL A 199 14.83 9.15 -13.04
CA VAL A 199 16.07 9.35 -12.29
C VAL A 199 17.29 9.21 -13.18
N VAL A 200 17.31 8.21 -14.08
CA VAL A 200 18.40 8.04 -15.04
C VAL A 200 18.38 9.14 -16.10
N ALA A 201 17.19 9.60 -16.53
CA ALA A 201 17.09 10.76 -17.41
C ALA A 201 17.65 12.04 -16.76
N ALA A 202 17.49 12.20 -15.43
CA ALA A 202 18.06 13.34 -14.72
C ALA A 202 19.60 13.35 -14.73
N LEU A 203 20.26 12.18 -14.75
CA LEU A 203 21.73 12.10 -14.84
C LEU A 203 22.30 12.74 -16.11
N VAL A 204 21.51 12.78 -17.17
CA VAL A 204 21.94 13.22 -18.49
C VAL A 204 21.27 14.53 -18.90
N THR A 205 20.44 15.11 -18.03
CA THR A 205 19.71 16.35 -18.30
C THR A 205 20.14 17.44 -17.33
N PRO A 206 20.99 18.40 -17.74
CA PRO A 206 21.53 19.43 -16.85
C PRO A 206 20.46 20.27 -16.14
N SER A 207 19.30 20.50 -16.77
CA SER A 207 18.22 21.27 -16.16
C SER A 207 17.57 20.58 -14.95
N LEU A 208 17.82 19.29 -14.73
CA LEU A 208 17.29 18.52 -13.60
C LEU A 208 18.29 18.36 -12.45
N GLU A 209 19.52 18.85 -12.62
CA GLU A 209 20.61 18.66 -11.67
C GLU A 209 20.27 19.20 -10.27
N GLY A 210 19.93 20.48 -10.17
CA GLY A 210 19.63 21.13 -8.89
C GLY A 210 18.33 20.70 -8.21
N VAL A 211 17.48 19.91 -8.88
CA VAL A 211 16.17 19.48 -8.32
C VAL A 211 16.15 17.99 -8.00
N VAL A 212 16.88 17.17 -8.75
CA VAL A 212 16.87 15.72 -8.58
C VAL A 212 18.24 15.22 -8.14
N LEU A 213 19.31 15.70 -8.76
CA LEU A 213 20.62 15.07 -8.71
C LEU A 213 21.40 15.51 -7.47
N GLU A 214 21.52 16.82 -7.22
CA GLU A 214 22.14 17.35 -6.00
C GLU A 214 21.43 16.85 -4.72
N PRO A 215 20.08 16.92 -4.60
CA PRO A 215 19.40 16.40 -3.42
C PRO A 215 19.57 14.88 -3.24
N SER A 216 19.72 14.13 -4.35
CA SER A 216 19.97 12.69 -4.28
C SER A 216 21.38 12.38 -3.77
N TYR A 217 22.38 13.17 -4.14
CA TYR A 217 23.74 13.04 -3.63
C TYR A 217 23.83 13.38 -2.15
N ASP A 218 23.16 14.45 -1.72
CA ASP A 218 23.06 14.80 -0.30
C ASP A 218 22.36 13.69 0.50
N PHE A 219 21.27 13.14 -0.03
CA PHE A 219 20.57 12.03 0.59
C PHE A 219 21.45 10.77 0.65
N ALA A 220 22.21 10.47 -0.41
CA ALA A 220 23.11 9.33 -0.45
C ALA A 220 24.21 9.45 0.61
N ALA A 221 24.85 10.61 0.73
CA ALA A 221 25.84 10.89 1.75
C ALA A 221 25.24 10.74 3.15
N TRP A 222 24.06 11.34 3.40
CA TRP A 222 23.36 11.20 4.67
C TRP A 222 23.03 9.73 5.00
N ALA A 223 22.54 8.97 4.03
CA ALA A 223 22.17 7.57 4.23
C ALA A 223 23.39 6.69 4.51
N LEU A 224 24.52 6.94 3.83
CA LEU A 224 25.80 6.28 4.09
C LEU A 224 26.26 6.54 5.52
N ASP A 225 26.17 7.77 5.98
CA ASP A 225 26.70 8.18 7.28
C ASP A 225 25.80 7.81 8.46
N ASN A 226 24.48 7.69 8.25
CA ASN A 226 23.52 7.46 9.33
C ASN A 226 22.89 6.07 9.33
N VAL A 227 22.59 5.52 8.16
CA VAL A 227 21.83 4.26 8.02
C VAL A 227 22.76 3.09 7.69
N LEU A 228 23.70 3.30 6.76
CA LEU A 228 24.58 2.24 6.25
C LEU A 228 25.95 2.21 6.93
N HIS A 229 26.17 3.00 7.98
CA HIS A 229 27.38 2.92 8.81
C HIS A 229 27.50 1.54 9.51
N VAL A 230 26.38 0.85 9.75
CA VAL A 230 26.39 -0.43 10.48
C VAL A 230 27.07 -1.52 9.65
N GLY A 231 28.12 -2.13 10.21
CA GLY A 231 28.78 -3.29 9.61
C GLY A 231 29.76 -3.00 8.47
N GLY A 232 30.23 -1.76 8.32
CA GLY A 232 31.26 -1.41 7.33
C GLY A 232 30.74 -1.20 5.90
N LEU A 233 29.42 -1.19 5.71
CA LEU A 233 28.77 -1.02 4.41
C LEU A 233 29.08 0.34 3.79
N ASN A 234 29.18 1.39 4.60
CA ASN A 234 29.55 2.73 4.16
C ASN A 234 30.95 2.74 3.51
N GLU A 235 31.95 2.25 4.23
CA GLU A 235 33.33 2.19 3.77
C GLU A 235 33.47 1.29 2.54
N PHE A 236 32.78 0.16 2.51
CA PHE A 236 32.75 -0.72 1.34
C PHE A 236 32.18 0.01 0.12
N LEU A 237 31.03 0.69 0.25
CA LEU A 237 30.41 1.39 -0.87
C LEU A 237 31.28 2.55 -1.36
N ARG A 238 31.84 3.36 -0.45
CA ARG A 238 32.73 4.48 -0.80
C ARG A 238 34.05 4.04 -1.42
N ALA A 239 34.58 2.88 -1.04
CA ALA A 239 35.85 2.38 -1.57
C ALA A 239 35.71 1.70 -2.94
N ASN A 240 34.53 1.17 -3.28
CA ASN A 240 34.33 0.36 -4.48
C ASN A 240 33.47 1.05 -5.56
N TYR A 241 32.74 2.12 -5.21
CA TYR A 241 31.79 2.75 -6.13
C TYR A 241 31.88 4.28 -6.07
N GLU A 242 31.98 4.89 -7.25
CA GLU A 242 31.67 6.30 -7.47
C GLU A 242 30.20 6.43 -7.83
N LEU A 243 29.51 7.42 -7.26
CA LEU A 243 28.05 7.54 -7.35
C LEU A 243 27.61 8.16 -8.67
N GLU A 244 27.97 7.51 -9.78
CA GLU A 244 27.71 7.97 -11.14
C GLU A 244 27.04 6.87 -11.96
N GLY A 245 26.31 7.26 -13.02
CA GLY A 245 25.76 6.35 -14.02
C GLY A 245 25.01 5.15 -13.42
N ALA A 246 25.59 3.95 -13.62
CA ALA A 246 25.00 2.69 -13.17
C ALA A 246 24.95 2.55 -11.64
N ALA A 247 25.91 3.10 -10.90
CA ALA A 247 25.90 3.05 -9.44
C ALA A 247 24.77 3.91 -8.86
N TYR A 248 24.54 5.08 -9.44
CA TYR A 248 23.41 5.94 -9.09
C TYR A 248 22.06 5.26 -9.40
N ALA A 249 21.94 4.62 -10.56
CA ALA A 249 20.75 3.82 -10.89
C ALA A 249 20.54 2.68 -9.89
N ALA A 250 21.60 1.95 -9.53
CA ALA A 250 21.55 0.85 -8.56
C ALA A 250 21.14 1.33 -7.15
N MET A 251 21.62 2.50 -6.72
CA MET A 251 21.19 3.14 -5.47
C MET A 251 19.68 3.36 -5.47
N TRP A 252 19.12 3.91 -6.55
CA TRP A 252 17.68 4.16 -6.65
C TRP A 252 16.84 2.89 -6.74
N VAL A 253 17.35 1.81 -7.33
CA VAL A 253 16.75 0.48 -7.19
C VAL A 253 16.74 0.06 -5.73
N GLY A 254 17.86 0.21 -5.03
CA GLY A 254 17.98 -0.07 -3.59
C GLY A 254 16.98 0.72 -2.75
N ILE A 255 16.74 1.99 -3.05
CA ILE A 255 15.75 2.86 -2.38
C ILE A 255 14.31 2.46 -2.72
N SER A 256 14.05 2.03 -3.95
CA SER A 256 12.71 1.64 -4.42
C SER A 256 12.13 0.48 -3.62
N PHE A 257 12.97 -0.42 -3.10
CA PHE A 257 12.52 -1.58 -2.32
C PHE A 257 11.94 -1.20 -0.96
N PRO A 258 12.66 -0.47 -0.08
CA PRO A 258 12.11 0.07 1.16
C PRO A 258 10.86 0.92 0.95
N LEU A 259 10.81 1.75 -0.10
CA LEU A 259 9.61 2.52 -0.44
C LEU A 259 8.43 1.63 -0.81
N GLY A 260 8.70 0.58 -1.61
CA GLY A 260 7.70 -0.44 -1.93
C GLY A 260 7.18 -1.16 -0.70
N TRP A 261 8.06 -1.56 0.22
CA TRP A 261 7.66 -2.19 1.48
C TRP A 261 6.83 -1.24 2.35
N PHE A 262 7.23 0.03 2.46
CA PHE A 262 6.48 1.04 3.17
C PHE A 262 5.04 1.15 2.63
N LEU A 263 4.89 1.31 1.31
CA LEU A 263 3.57 1.36 0.66
C LEU A 263 2.77 0.08 0.85
N GLY A 264 3.42 -1.08 0.73
CA GLY A 264 2.80 -2.38 0.98
C GLY A 264 2.28 -2.51 2.41
N ILE A 265 3.06 -2.06 3.41
CA ILE A 265 2.69 -2.09 4.83
C ILE A 265 1.49 -1.18 5.09
N VAL A 266 1.48 0.06 4.59
CA VAL A 266 0.33 0.96 4.81
C VAL A 266 -0.95 0.45 4.14
N VAL A 267 -0.84 -0.18 2.97
CA VAL A 267 -2.00 -0.83 2.33
C VAL A 267 -2.46 -2.06 3.12
N ALA A 268 -1.54 -2.87 3.65
CA ALA A 268 -1.87 -3.97 4.53
C ALA A 268 -2.58 -3.49 5.81
N LEU A 269 -2.13 -2.37 6.38
CA LEU A 269 -2.78 -1.70 7.51
C LEU A 269 -4.19 -1.22 7.16
N ALA A 270 -4.38 -0.56 6.01
CA ALA A 270 -5.70 -0.18 5.52
C ALA A 270 -6.65 -1.38 5.39
N ASN A 271 -6.15 -2.50 4.86
CA ASN A 271 -6.93 -3.75 4.74
C ASN A 271 -7.22 -4.42 6.10
N LEU A 272 -6.39 -4.19 7.12
CA LEU A 272 -6.66 -4.63 8.49
C LEU A 272 -7.85 -3.88 9.11
N VAL A 273 -7.93 -2.57 8.85
CA VAL A 273 -8.97 -1.68 9.38
C VAL A 273 -10.28 -1.86 8.63
N ARG A 274 -10.23 -1.78 7.30
CA ARG A 274 -11.38 -2.05 6.42
C ARG A 274 -10.96 -3.08 5.37
N PRO A 275 -11.29 -4.35 5.55
CA PRO A 275 -11.09 -5.35 4.50
C PRO A 275 -11.73 -4.87 3.20
N SER A 276 -10.99 -4.96 2.10
CA SER A 276 -11.60 -4.91 0.77
C SER A 276 -12.40 -6.20 0.58
N GLU A 277 -13.61 -6.07 0.04
CA GLU A 277 -14.35 -7.21 -0.53
C GLU A 277 -13.71 -7.65 -1.85
#